data_AF-A0A096ATG4-F1
#
_entry.id   AF-A0A096ATG4-F1
#
_cell.length_a   1.000
_cell.length_b   1.000
_cell.length_c   1.000
_cell.angle_alpha   90.00
_cell.angle_beta   90.00
_cell.angle_gamma   90.00
#
_symmetry.space_group_name_H-M   'P 1'
#
loop_
_entity.id
_entity.type
_entity.pdbx_description
1 polymer ?
#
loop_
_entity_poly.entity_id
_entity_poly.type
_entity_poly.pdbx_seq_one_letter_code
_entity_poly.pdbx_strand_id
1 'polypeptide(L)' 'IKEADVVSCSKEALDLLLNYYKTLIARERRIIDLATEAHDDTTVSLMNDFLVGQEKTVWMLVAVSSQSCAE' A
#
# COMPACT_ATOMS: atom_id res chain seq x y z
N ILE A 1 -0.99 -3.72 11.35
CA ILE A 1 -0.75 -2.27 11.22
C ILE A 1 -1.33 -1.64 12.47
N LYS A 2 -0.54 -0.85 13.20
CA LYS A 2 -1.03 -0.15 14.40
C LYS A 2 -1.66 1.16 13.93
N GLU A 3 -2.77 1.57 14.52
CA GLU A 3 -3.36 2.88 14.27
C GLU A 3 -2.39 3.98 14.73
N ALA A 4 -2.28 5.03 13.93
CA ALA A 4 -1.52 6.22 14.29
C ALA A 4 -2.43 7.19 15.05
N ASP A 5 -1.86 7.91 16.01
CA ASP A 5 -2.53 9.03 16.66
C ASP A 5 -2.57 10.25 15.71
N VAL A 6 -2.96 11.43 16.18
CA VAL A 6 -3.00 12.66 15.37
C VAL A 6 -1.61 13.02 14.83
N VAL A 7 -1.46 13.00 13.51
CA VAL A 7 -0.24 13.42 12.80
C VAL A 7 -0.50 14.76 12.12
N SER A 8 0.21 15.81 12.54
CA SER A 8 0.10 17.17 11.97
C SER A 8 1.04 17.41 10.79
N CYS A 9 2.15 16.68 10.72
CA CYS A 9 3.13 16.82 9.65
C CYS A 9 2.76 15.99 8.43
N SER A 10 2.57 16.65 7.29
CA SER A 10 2.24 16.01 6.00
C SER A 10 3.28 14.97 5.57
N LYS A 11 4.56 15.24 5.78
CA LYS A 11 5.65 14.29 5.47
C LYS A 11 5.55 13.02 6.31
N GLU A 12 5.34 13.17 7.61
CA GLU A 12 5.18 12.03 8.52
C GLU A 12 3.94 11.20 8.15
N ALA A 13 2.83 11.87 7.80
CA ALA A 13 1.63 11.19 7.33
C ALA A 13 1.87 10.39 6.04
N LEU A 14 2.61 10.96 5.07
CA LEU A 14 2.98 10.26 3.84
C LEU A 14 3.90 9.07 4.10
N ASP A 15 4.89 9.22 4.99
CA ASP A 15 5.79 8.12 5.36
C ASP A 15 5.03 6.97 6.05
N LEU A 16 4.06 7.29 6.91
CA LEU A 16 3.18 6.29 7.53
C LEU A 16 2.32 5.57 6.48
N LEU A 17 1.68 6.32 5.58
CA LEU A 17 0.87 5.75 4.50
C LEU A 17 1.69 4.82 3.60
N LEU A 18 2.87 5.24 3.18
CA LEU A 18 3.77 4.42 2.34
C LEU A 18 4.21 3.14 3.08
N ASN A 19 4.49 3.23 4.39
CA ASN A 19 4.79 2.04 5.20
C ASN A 19 3.60 1.09 5.34
N TYR A 20 2.37 1.62 5.43
CA TYR A 20 1.16 0.80 5.47
C TYR A 20 0.91 0.10 4.13
N TYR A 21 0.99 0.83 3.01
CA TYR A 21 0.91 0.24 1.67
C TYR A 21 1.94 -0.86 1.48
N LYS A 22 3.20 -0.64 1.85
CA LYS A 22 4.25 -1.66 1.79
C LYS A 22 3.86 -2.94 2.55
N THR A 23 3.27 -2.79 3.74
CA THR A 23 2.84 -3.93 4.56
C THR A 23 1.64 -4.66 3.95
N LEU A 24 0.66 -3.92 3.40
CA LEU A 24 -0.53 -4.48 2.77
C LEU A 24 -0.19 -5.21 1.47
N ILE A 25 0.55 -4.56 0.56
CA ILE A 25 1.01 -5.14 -0.72
C ILE A 25 1.78 -6.44 -0.50
N ALA A 26 2.64 -6.51 0.53
CA ALA A 26 3.38 -7.73 0.85
C ALA A 26 2.45 -8.89 1.28
N ARG A 27 1.36 -8.58 1.99
CA ARG A 27 0.36 -9.59 2.38
C ARG A 27 -0.50 -10.01 1.20
N GLU A 28 -0.89 -9.06 0.36
CA GLU A 28 -1.70 -9.31 -0.85
C GLU A 28 -0.95 -10.21 -1.85
N ARG A 29 0.36 -9.99 -2.04
CA ARG A 29 1.20 -10.90 -2.84
C ARG A 29 1.22 -12.33 -2.27
N ARG A 30 1.27 -12.47 -0.94
CA ARG A 30 1.15 -13.79 -0.29
C ARG A 30 -0.24 -14.42 -0.48
N ILE A 31 -1.30 -13.61 -0.55
CA ILE A 31 -2.66 -14.10 -0.87
C ILE A 31 -2.69 -14.63 -2.31
N ILE A 32 -2.05 -13.95 -3.27
CA ILE A 32 -1.94 -14.42 -4.65
C ILE A 32 -1.23 -15.78 -4.71
N ASP A 33 -0.11 -15.93 -3.98
CA ASP A 33 0.63 -17.20 -3.93
C ASP A 33 -0.28 -18.34 -3.45
N LEU A 34 -0.98 -18.13 -2.32
CA LEU A 34 -1.89 -19.12 -1.73
C LEU A 34 -3.10 -19.42 -2.63
N ALA A 35 -3.68 -18.40 -3.27
CA ALA A 35 -4.81 -18.58 -4.19
C ALA A 35 -4.38 -19.34 -5.46
N THR A 36 -3.16 -19.09 -5.94
CA THR A 36 -2.57 -19.82 -7.08
C THR A 36 -2.38 -21.30 -6.73
N GLU A 37 -1.86 -21.60 -5.54
CA GLU A 37 -1.73 -22.98 -5.04
C GLU A 37 -3.08 -23.69 -4.90
N ALA A 38 -4.14 -22.95 -4.55
CA ALA A 38 -5.50 -23.46 -4.41
C ALA A 38 -6.29 -23.52 -5.73
N HIS A 39 -5.71 -23.10 -6.85
CA HIS A 39 -6.40 -22.95 -8.14
C HIS A 39 -7.65 -22.03 -8.08
N ASP A 40 -7.60 -20.99 -7.25
CA ASP A 40 -8.64 -19.96 -7.17
C ASP A 40 -8.30 -18.76 -8.08
N ASP A 41 -8.59 -18.92 -9.37
CA ASP A 41 -8.32 -17.91 -10.39
C ASP A 41 -9.06 -16.58 -10.16
N THR A 42 -10.22 -16.64 -9.48
CA THR A 42 -11.03 -15.44 -9.24
C THR A 42 -10.36 -14.54 -8.20
N THR A 43 -9.86 -15.14 -7.11
CA THR A 43 -9.10 -14.40 -6.10
C THR A 43 -7.78 -13.89 -6.67
N VAL A 44 -7.08 -14.69 -7.49
CA VAL A 44 -5.84 -14.24 -8.17
C VAL A 44 -6.12 -13.00 -9.04
N SER A 45 -7.16 -13.05 -9.88
CA SER A 45 -7.53 -11.91 -10.73
C SER A 45 -7.88 -10.67 -9.91
N LEU A 46 -8.71 -10.83 -8.88
CA LEU A 46 -9.15 -9.72 -8.02
C LEU A 46 -7.96 -9.05 -7.31
N MET A 47 -7.01 -9.84 -6.78
CA MET A 47 -5.85 -9.31 -6.08
C MET A 47 -4.85 -8.63 -7.03
N ASN A 48 -4.67 -9.17 -8.24
CA ASN A 48 -3.81 -8.54 -9.25
C ASN A 48 -4.34 -7.15 -9.66
N ASP A 49 -5.63 -7.03 -9.96
CA ASP A 49 -6.24 -5.75 -10.33
C ASP A 49 -6.16 -4.74 -9.17
N PHE A 50 -6.33 -5.22 -7.94
CA PHE A 50 -6.20 -4.38 -6.74
C PHE A 50 -4.76 -3.87 -6.55
N LEU A 51 -3.77 -4.74 -6.71
CA LEU A 51 -2.35 -4.37 -6.61
C LEU A 51 -1.95 -3.31 -7.65
N VAL A 52 -2.42 -3.41 -8.89
CA VAL A 52 -2.18 -2.38 -9.93
C VAL A 52 -2.66 -1.01 -9.46
N GLY A 53 -3.84 -0.94 -8.85
CA GLY A 53 -4.39 0.31 -8.29
C GLY A 53 -3.57 0.84 -7.10
N GLN A 54 -3.12 -0.05 -6.22
CA GLN A 54 -2.29 0.34 -5.07
C GLN A 54 -0.90 0.82 -5.49
N GLU A 55 -0.23 0.13 -6.41
CA GLU A 55 1.10 0.53 -6.92
C GLU A 55 1.04 1.89 -7.61
N LYS A 56 -0.04 2.16 -8.36
CA LYS A 56 -0.30 3.50 -8.90
C LYS A 56 -0.45 4.56 -7.80
N THR A 57 -1.16 4.23 -6.73
CA THR A 57 -1.33 5.14 -5.57
C THR A 57 0.00 5.41 -4.90
N VAL A 58 0.79 4.37 -4.62
CA VAL A 58 2.15 4.49 -4.07
C VAL A 58 3.02 5.38 -4.95
N TRP A 59 2.99 5.18 -6.28
CA TRP A 59 3.73 6.03 -7.21
C TRP A 59 3.32 7.51 -7.09
N MET A 60 2.02 7.81 -7.04
CA MET A 60 1.53 9.18 -6.86
C MET A 60 1.97 9.78 -5.52
N LEU A 61 1.91 9.01 -4.43
CA LEU A 61 2.33 9.45 -3.09
C LEU A 61 3.84 9.72 -3.03
N VAL A 62 4.66 8.86 -3.63
CA VAL A 62 6.11 9.06 -3.72
C VAL A 62 6.44 10.31 -4.52
N ALA A 63 5.73 10.56 -5.64
CA ALA A 63 5.95 11.74 -6.47
C ALA A 63 5.71 13.07 -5.73
N VAL A 64 4.78 13.10 -4.77
CA VAL A 64 4.45 14.31 -3.98
C VAL A 64 5.16 14.38 -2.62
N SER A 65 5.92 13.36 -2.24
CA SER A 65 6.62 13.26 -0.94
C SER A 65 7.74 14.30 -0.72
N SER A 66 8.08 15.08 -1.75
CA SER A 66 9.11 16.13 -1.69
C SER A 66 8.71 17.36 -0.88
N GLN A 67 7.46 17.47 -0.42
CA GLN A 67 7.01 18.59 0.41
C GLN A 67 7.43 18.40 1.88
N SER A 68 8.28 19.30 2.38
CA SER A 68 8.68 19.35 3.79
C SER A 68 7.62 20.04 4.64
N CYS A 69 7.40 19.54 5.85
CA CYS A 69 6.64 20.26 6.87
C CYS A 69 7.36 21.58 7.18
N ALA A 70 6.64 22.71 7.09
CA ALA A 70 7.09 23.98 7.64
C ALA A 70 6.96 23.91 9.17
N GLU A 71 7.90 24.56 9.88
CA GLU A 71 8.00 24.63 11.36
C GLU A 71 6.67 24.94 12.06
#